data_AF-A0A0C3RUL4-F1
#
_entry.id   AF-A0A0C3RUL4-F1
#
_cell.length_a   1.000
_cell.length_b   1.000
_cell.length_c   1.000
_cell.angle_alpha   90.00
_cell.angle_beta   90.00
_cell.angle_gamma   90.00
#
_symmetry.space_group_name_H-M   'P 1'
#
loop_
_entity.id
_entity.type
_entity.pdbx_description
1 polymer ?
#
loop_
_entity_poly.entity_id
_entity_poly.type
_entity_poly.pdbx_seq_one_letter_code
_entity_poly.pdbx_strand_id
1 'polypeptide(L)'
;PPSISRRISLRFLPDEAHEPTSTLVLNAGGASNLYTDFRPLLADPAACEWAFAGEKEYFEDGRCTWTHEVDSRAAAEGTPPAPDVGHCQRLPNGDELETGEMINPETGKLCSYEEVWSSEDMP
;
A
#
# COMPACT_ATOMS: atom_id res chain seq x y z
N PRO A 1 2.77 -18.15 -4.00
CA PRO A 1 3.03 -18.44 -2.57
C PRO A 1 2.52 -17.27 -1.74
N PRO A 2 2.21 -17.46 -0.46
CA PRO A 2 2.07 -16.32 0.45
C PRO A 2 3.38 -15.52 0.47
N SER A 3 3.29 -14.21 0.65
CA SER A 3 4.46 -13.34 0.69
C SER A 3 4.30 -12.21 1.69
N ILE A 4 5.42 -11.65 2.12
CA ILE A 4 5.47 -10.42 2.90
C ILE A 4 6.10 -9.35 2.01
N SER A 5 5.40 -8.25 1.80
CA SER A 5 5.91 -7.08 1.09
C SER A 5 6.20 -5.98 2.10
N ARG A 6 7.36 -5.33 1.97
CA ARG A 6 7.73 -4.16 2.76
C ARG A 6 7.80 -2.95 1.85
N ARG A 7 7.20 -1.84 2.28
CA ARG A 7 7.39 -0.57 1.58
C ARG A 7 8.78 -0.02 1.90
N ILE A 8 9.54 0.22 0.84
CA ILE A 8 10.89 0.78 0.89
C ILE A 8 10.83 2.30 0.92
N SER A 9 9.91 2.89 0.16
CA SER A 9 9.70 4.33 0.13
C SER A 9 8.32 4.71 -0.38
N LEU A 10 7.85 5.87 0.04
CA LEU A 10 6.73 6.61 -0.52
C LEU A 10 7.20 8.03 -0.89
N ARG A 11 6.72 8.55 -2.02
CA ARG A 11 6.74 10.00 -2.30
C ARG A 11 5.43 10.45 -2.90
N PHE A 12 5.08 11.68 -2.58
CA PHE A 12 4.12 12.47 -3.35
C PHE A 12 4.90 13.39 -4.26
N LEU A 13 4.65 13.34 -5.57
CA LEU A 13 5.45 14.12 -6.52
C LEU A 13 5.17 15.62 -6.38
N PRO A 14 6.21 16.48 -6.46
CA PRO A 14 7.61 16.19 -6.84
C PRO A 14 8.57 15.94 -5.67
N ASP A 15 8.06 15.67 -4.47
CA ASP A 15 8.89 15.58 -3.26
C ASP A 15 9.84 14.36 -3.28
N GLU A 16 10.87 14.42 -2.42
CA GLU A 16 11.82 13.32 -2.28
C GLU A 16 11.18 12.09 -1.60
N ALA A 17 11.62 10.91 -2.03
CA ALA A 17 11.23 9.64 -1.45
C ALA A 17 11.69 9.53 0.00
N HIS A 18 10.76 9.14 0.87
CA HIS A 18 11.03 8.87 2.28
C HIS A 18 10.11 7.75 2.78
N GLU A 19 10.37 7.22 3.97
CA GLU A 19 9.53 6.17 4.57
C GLU A 19 9.38 6.43 6.07
N PRO A 20 8.27 7.05 6.51
CA PRO A 20 8.04 7.36 7.92
C PRO A 20 7.44 6.18 8.70
N THR A 21 7.14 5.07 8.03
CA THR A 21 6.46 3.91 8.60
C THR A 21 7.29 2.63 8.48
N SER A 22 7.01 1.63 9.31
CA SER A 22 7.47 0.26 9.08
C SER A 22 6.39 -0.54 8.37
N THR A 23 5.93 -0.05 7.21
CA THR A 23 4.83 -0.63 6.44
C THR A 23 5.14 -2.04 5.96
N LEU A 24 4.21 -2.95 6.22
CA LEU A 24 4.23 -4.32 5.70
C LEU A 24 2.86 -4.70 5.14
N VAL A 25 2.87 -5.51 4.08
CA VAL A 25 1.68 -6.14 3.52
C VAL A 25 1.85 -7.65 3.61
N LEU A 26 0.91 -8.31 4.27
CA LEU A 26 0.81 -9.77 4.26
C LEU A 26 -0.08 -10.17 3.09
N ASN A 27 0.44 -10.97 2.17
CA ASN A 27 -0.28 -11.46 1.01
C ASN A 27 -0.56 -12.96 1.18
N ALA A 28 -1.83 -13.37 1.09
CA ALA A 28 -2.20 -14.78 1.20
C ALA A 28 -1.64 -15.62 0.03
N GLY A 29 -1.60 -15.02 -1.17
CA GLY A 29 -1.06 -15.63 -2.38
C GLY A 29 -1.81 -16.89 -2.84
N GLY A 30 -1.24 -17.60 -3.81
CA GLY A 30 -1.85 -18.81 -4.37
C GLY A 30 -3.12 -18.47 -5.14
N ALA A 31 -4.25 -19.07 -4.74
CA ALA A 31 -5.57 -18.81 -5.31
C ALA A 31 -6.36 -17.73 -4.54
N SER A 32 -5.74 -17.07 -3.55
CA SER A 32 -6.37 -16.04 -2.74
C SER A 32 -5.85 -14.65 -3.10
N ASN A 33 -6.78 -13.71 -3.21
CA ASN A 33 -6.52 -12.29 -3.41
C ASN A 33 -6.44 -11.52 -2.09
N LEU A 34 -6.47 -12.21 -0.94
CA LEU A 34 -6.51 -11.55 0.36
C LEU A 34 -5.16 -10.90 0.71
N TYR A 35 -5.24 -9.70 1.26
CA TYR A 35 -4.09 -8.97 1.80
C TYR A 35 -4.43 -8.23 3.08
N THR A 36 -3.40 -7.91 3.86
CA THR A 36 -3.47 -7.00 5.01
C THR A 36 -2.30 -6.02 4.95
N ASP A 37 -2.58 -4.73 4.84
CA ASP A 37 -1.61 -3.62 4.92
C ASP A 37 -1.62 -3.03 6.34
N PHE A 38 -0.45 -2.93 6.94
CA PHE A 38 -0.26 -2.39 8.28
C PHE A 38 0.91 -1.42 8.33
N ARG A 39 0.65 -0.17 8.74
CA ARG A 39 1.59 0.96 8.66
C ARG A 39 1.91 1.58 10.03
N PRO A 40 2.63 0.87 10.93
CA PRO A 40 3.06 1.45 12.19
C PRO A 40 4.07 2.58 11.96
N LEU A 41 3.97 3.66 12.75
CA LEU A 41 4.89 4.80 12.64
C LEU A 41 6.28 4.42 13.18
N LEU A 42 7.36 4.81 12.48
CA LEU A 42 8.72 4.58 12.97
C LEU A 42 9.04 5.41 14.23
N ALA A 43 8.50 6.64 14.29
CA ALA A 43 8.73 7.55 15.41
C ALA A 43 7.97 7.12 16.70
N ASP A 44 6.84 6.43 16.53
CA ASP A 44 6.04 5.87 17.63
C ASP A 44 5.39 4.56 17.20
N PRO A 45 6.04 3.40 17.43
CA PRO A 45 5.52 2.10 17.01
C PRO A 45 4.21 1.68 17.68
N ALA A 46 3.76 2.37 18.73
CA ALA A 46 2.44 2.15 19.32
C ALA A 46 1.32 2.84 18.53
N ALA A 47 1.67 3.78 17.65
CA ALA A 47 0.77 4.46 16.75
C ALA A 47 0.82 3.86 15.33
N CYS A 48 -0.33 3.87 14.65
CA CYS A 48 -0.48 3.37 13.29
C CYS A 48 -1.02 4.48 12.40
N GLU A 49 -0.37 4.69 11.25
CA GLU A 49 -0.77 5.70 10.27
C GLU A 49 -2.03 5.26 9.52
N TRP A 50 -2.05 3.99 9.10
CA TRP A 50 -3.17 3.36 8.44
C TRP A 50 -3.04 1.84 8.53
N ALA A 51 -4.19 1.18 8.66
CA ALA A 51 -4.31 -0.27 8.60
C ALA A 51 -5.59 -0.62 7.86
N PHE A 52 -5.46 -1.51 6.88
CA PHE A 52 -6.57 -1.94 6.04
C PHE A 52 -6.31 -3.33 5.46
N ALA A 53 -7.38 -4.01 5.07
CA ALA A 53 -7.33 -5.36 4.55
C ALA A 53 -8.53 -5.63 3.64
N GLY A 54 -8.36 -6.58 2.73
CA GLY A 54 -9.43 -7.03 1.83
C GLY A 54 -8.86 -7.80 0.66
N GLU A 55 -9.38 -7.55 -0.53
CA GLU A 55 -9.01 -8.25 -1.76
C GLU A 55 -8.26 -7.36 -2.73
N LYS A 56 -7.23 -7.90 -3.38
CA LYS A 56 -6.46 -7.22 -4.42
C LYS A 56 -6.55 -7.92 -5.77
N GLU A 57 -6.58 -7.15 -6.84
CA GLU A 57 -6.57 -7.66 -8.21
C GLU A 57 -5.47 -6.97 -9.03
N TYR A 58 -4.77 -7.75 -9.85
CA TYR A 58 -3.78 -7.26 -10.81
C TYR A 58 -4.24 -7.56 -12.23
N PHE A 59 -4.10 -6.58 -13.11
CA PHE A 59 -4.51 -6.66 -14.51
C PHE A 59 -3.27 -6.75 -15.43
N GLU A 60 -3.46 -7.31 -16.63
CA GLU A 60 -2.38 -7.49 -17.61
C GLU A 60 -1.73 -6.17 -18.07
N ASP A 61 -2.47 -5.06 -17.98
CA ASP A 61 -2.00 -3.72 -18.32
C ASP A 61 -1.23 -3.03 -17.18
N GLY A 62 -0.92 -3.76 -16.10
CA GLY A 62 -0.22 -3.25 -14.92
C GLY A 62 -1.12 -2.52 -13.93
N ARG A 63 -2.41 -2.31 -14.24
CA ARG A 63 -3.34 -1.77 -13.25
C ARG A 63 -3.47 -2.74 -12.07
N CYS A 64 -3.60 -2.18 -10.88
CA CYS A 64 -3.82 -2.91 -9.64
C CYS A 64 -4.94 -2.22 -8.84
N THR A 65 -5.79 -2.99 -8.19
CA THR A 65 -6.90 -2.48 -7.39
C THR A 65 -6.98 -3.18 -6.05
N TRP A 66 -7.30 -2.45 -4.99
CA TRP A 66 -7.45 -2.97 -3.65
C TRP A 66 -8.84 -2.59 -3.13
N THR A 67 -9.68 -3.60 -2.89
CA THR A 67 -10.99 -3.42 -2.28
C THR A 67 -10.86 -3.63 -0.77
N HIS A 68 -11.31 -2.66 0.01
CA HIS A 68 -11.14 -2.67 1.47
C HIS A 68 -12.38 -3.26 2.15
N GLU A 69 -12.18 -4.32 2.94
CA GLU A 69 -13.20 -4.85 3.87
C GLU A 69 -13.02 -4.26 5.28
N VAL A 70 -11.78 -4.02 5.67
CA VAL A 70 -11.40 -3.35 6.91
C VAL A 70 -10.57 -2.13 6.55
N ASP A 71 -10.91 -0.97 7.11
CA ASP A 71 -10.17 0.28 6.90
C ASP A 71 -10.30 1.17 8.15
N SER A 72 -9.16 1.44 8.80
CA SER A 72 -9.11 2.23 10.03
C SER A 72 -9.47 3.71 9.83
N ARG A 73 -9.22 4.28 8.64
CA ARG A 73 -9.61 5.67 8.32
C ARG A 73 -11.10 5.77 8.09
N ALA A 74 -11.64 4.88 7.26
CA ALA A 74 -13.08 4.82 7.00
C ALA A 74 -13.86 4.61 8.31
N ALA A 75 -13.37 3.74 9.19
CA ALA A 75 -13.95 3.52 10.51
C ALA A 75 -13.91 4.78 11.41
N ALA A 76 -12.81 5.53 11.40
CA ALA A 76 -12.67 6.77 12.18
C ALA A 76 -13.58 7.90 11.66
N GLU A 77 -13.80 7.96 10.35
CA GLU A 77 -14.67 8.95 9.69
C GLU A 77 -16.15 8.54 9.69
N GLY A 78 -16.47 7.28 9.99
CA GLY A 78 -17.82 6.73 9.89
C GLY A 78 -18.30 6.60 8.45
N THR A 79 -17.38 6.42 7.51
CA THR A 79 -17.62 6.28 6.07
C THR A 79 -17.42 4.82 5.63
N PRO A 80 -18.04 4.37 4.52
CA PRO A 80 -17.70 3.08 3.94
C PRO A 80 -16.27 3.12 3.37
N PRO A 81 -15.52 2.01 3.44
CA PRO A 81 -14.21 1.92 2.78
C PRO A 81 -14.34 2.16 1.28
N ALA A 82 -13.39 2.91 0.71
CA ALA A 82 -13.28 3.13 -0.72
C ALA A 82 -12.16 2.25 -1.29
N PRO A 83 -12.28 1.74 -2.52
CA PRO A 83 -11.21 0.98 -3.15
C PRO A 83 -10.08 1.90 -3.63
N ASP A 84 -8.84 1.42 -3.51
CA ASP A 84 -7.67 2.07 -4.07
C ASP A 84 -7.36 1.52 -5.48
N VAL A 85 -6.83 2.39 -6.34
CA VAL A 85 -6.44 2.04 -7.72
C VAL A 85 -5.05 2.59 -8.00
N GLY A 86 -4.18 1.72 -8.49
CA GLY A 86 -2.82 2.07 -8.86
C GLY A 86 -2.37 1.36 -10.14
N HIS A 87 -1.09 1.53 -10.45
CA HIS A 87 -0.38 0.84 -11.50
C HIS A 87 0.94 0.30 -10.95
N CYS A 88 1.13 -1.00 -11.08
CA CYS A 88 2.20 -1.78 -10.50
C CYS A 88 3.15 -2.24 -11.61
N GLN A 89 4.42 -1.89 -11.50
CA GLN A 89 5.47 -2.25 -12.46
C GLN A 89 6.67 -2.86 -11.75
N ARG A 90 7.15 -4.01 -12.24
CA ARG A 90 8.38 -4.61 -11.72
C ARG A 90 9.63 -3.84 -12.17
N LEU A 91 10.50 -3.54 -11.23
CA LEU A 91 11.77 -2.85 -11.43
C LEU A 91 12.91 -3.84 -11.76
N PRO A 92 14.03 -3.37 -12.38
CA PRO A 92 15.15 -4.23 -12.75
C PRO A 92 15.83 -4.97 -11.58
N ASN A 93 15.74 -4.43 -10.37
CA ASN A 93 16.29 -5.04 -9.16
C ASN A 93 15.36 -6.09 -8.53
N GLY A 94 14.16 -6.29 -9.09
CA GLY A 94 13.18 -7.27 -8.63
C GLY A 94 12.08 -6.69 -7.74
N ASP A 95 12.24 -5.46 -7.24
CA ASP A 95 11.22 -4.71 -6.49
C ASP A 95 10.06 -4.32 -7.41
N GLU A 96 8.99 -3.80 -6.82
CA GLU A 96 7.80 -3.30 -7.51
C GLU A 96 7.65 -1.79 -7.27
N LEU A 97 7.42 -1.04 -8.34
CA LEU A 97 7.02 0.36 -8.31
C LEU A 97 5.49 0.41 -8.47
N GLU A 98 4.81 0.91 -7.46
CA GLU A 98 3.41 1.26 -7.52
C GLU A 98 3.26 2.77 -7.72
N THR A 99 2.37 3.16 -8.62
CA THR A 99 2.05 4.56 -8.90
C THR A 99 0.54 4.76 -8.92
N GLY A 100 0.08 5.95 -8.54
CA GLY A 100 -1.33 6.26 -8.53
C GLY A 100 -1.57 7.70 -8.12
N GLU A 101 -2.81 8.01 -7.75
CA GLU A 101 -3.19 9.31 -7.20
C GLU A 101 -3.92 9.10 -5.87
N MET A 102 -3.48 9.78 -4.82
CA MET A 102 -4.17 9.78 -3.52
C MET A 102 -4.07 11.15 -2.85
N ILE A 103 -4.89 11.38 -1.83
CA ILE A 103 -4.79 12.61 -1.04
C ILE A 103 -3.51 12.55 -0.21
N ASN A 104 -2.61 13.50 -0.42
CA ASN A 104 -1.45 13.68 0.45
C ASN A 104 -1.95 14.14 1.84
N PRO A 105 -1.72 13.36 2.92
CA PRO A 105 -2.25 13.67 4.24
C PRO A 105 -1.68 14.95 4.85
N GLU A 106 -0.48 15.37 4.45
CA GLU A 106 0.15 16.59 4.95
C GLU A 106 -0.45 17.85 4.31
N THR A 107 -0.88 17.77 3.05
CA THR A 107 -1.36 18.93 2.28
C THR A 107 -2.87 18.93 2.04
N GLY A 108 -3.53 17.79 2.20
CA GLY A 108 -4.96 17.59 1.90
C GLY A 108 -5.30 17.67 0.40
N LYS A 109 -4.31 17.57 -0.48
CA LYS A 109 -4.50 17.68 -1.94
C LYS A 109 -4.33 16.34 -2.63
N LEU A 110 -5.07 16.14 -3.72
CA LEU A 110 -4.84 15.02 -4.63
C LEU A 110 -3.47 15.18 -5.29
N CYS A 111 -2.62 14.18 -5.13
CA CYS A 111 -1.26 14.16 -5.64
C CYS A 111 -0.97 12.80 -6.28
N SER A 112 -0.17 12.81 -7.34
CA SER A 112 0.44 11.58 -7.82
C SER A 112 1.44 11.06 -6.79
N TYR A 113 1.42 9.76 -6.54
CA TYR A 113 2.34 9.11 -5.62
C TYR A 113 3.17 8.04 -6.33
N GLU A 114 4.29 7.70 -5.71
CA GLU A 114 5.08 6.53 -6.04
C GLU A 114 5.46 5.79 -4.76
N GLU A 115 5.19 4.49 -4.72
CA GLU A 115 5.60 3.57 -3.67
C GLU A 115 6.54 2.50 -4.25
N VAL A 116 7.62 2.19 -3.54
CA VAL A 116 8.53 1.12 -3.91
C VAL A 116 8.39 -0.01 -2.89
N TRP A 117 8.15 -1.22 -3.38
CA TRP A 117 7.84 -2.40 -2.58
C TRP A 117 8.86 -3.50 -2.83
N SER A 118 9.41 -4.05 -1.75
CA SER A 118 10.27 -5.24 -1.81
C SER A 118 9.55 -6.42 -1.18
N SER A 119 9.55 -7.58 -1.84
CA SER A 119 8.76 -8.74 -1.41
C SER A 119 9.63 -9.98 -1.19
N GLU A 120 9.30 -10.74 -0.16
CA GLU A 120 9.87 -12.06 0.11
C GLU A 120 8.76 -13.12 0.23
N ASP A 121 9.00 -14.28 -0.38
CA ASP A 121 8.10 -15.42 -0.25
C ASP A 121 8.16 -15.99 1.17
N MET A 122 7.01 -16.37 1.71
CA MET A 122 6.99 -17.12 2.97
C MET A 122 7.37 -18.59 2.72
N PRO A 123 8.11 -19.22 3.66
CA PRO A 123 8.54 -20.61 3.55
C PRO A 123 7.40 -21.62 3.57
#